data_AF-A0ABD3QW35-F1
#
_entry.id   AF-A0ABD3QW35-F1
#
_cell.length_a   1.000
_cell.length_b   1.000
_cell.length_c   1.000
_cell.angle_alpha   90.00
_cell.angle_beta   90.00
_cell.angle_gamma   90.00
#
_symmetry.space_group_name_H-M   'P 1'
#
loop_
_entity.id
_entity.type
_entity.pdbx_description
1 polymer ?
#
loop_
_entity_poly.entity_id
_entity_poly.type
_entity_poly.pdbx_seq_one_letter_code
_entity_poly.pdbx_strand_id
1 'polypeptide(L)'
;MRGAMTPASRLSGLQRDVLALYRSILREAIRKDRRRASLPSAAISPRSHLQVGQMLSSSGGERSTTAFARDQFRREASEAKRSDFKTIEYKIRKGRKQLQLLKMPGVDLVGGA
;
A
#
# COMPACT_ATOMS: atom_id res chain seq x y z
N MET A 1 -20.30 -14.37 28.96
CA MET A 1 -21.20 -13.87 27.89
C MET A 1 -20.60 -14.20 26.54
N ARG A 2 -21.12 -15.21 25.82
CA ARG A 2 -20.61 -15.64 24.50
C ARG A 2 -21.11 -14.66 23.43
N GLY A 3 -20.20 -13.96 22.76
CA GLY A 3 -20.52 -13.16 21.57
C GLY A 3 -21.08 -14.07 20.48
N ALA A 4 -22.24 -13.71 19.94
CA ALA A 4 -22.84 -14.38 18.81
C ALA A 4 -21.87 -14.34 17.62
N MET A 5 -21.37 -15.51 17.21
CA MET A 5 -20.70 -15.69 15.92
C MET A 5 -21.76 -15.50 14.85
N THR A 6 -21.83 -14.30 14.27
CA THR A 6 -22.62 -14.06 13.07
C THR A 6 -22.10 -14.98 11.96
N PRO A 7 -22.99 -15.69 11.23
CA PRO A 7 -22.54 -16.56 10.15
C PRO A 7 -21.81 -15.69 9.13
N ALA A 8 -20.55 -16.04 8.84
CA ALA A 8 -19.73 -15.31 7.89
C ALA A 8 -20.47 -15.22 6.55
N SER A 9 -20.89 -14.01 6.18
CA SER A 9 -21.60 -13.77 4.93
C SER A 9 -20.75 -14.30 3.78
N ARG A 10 -21.38 -15.06 2.88
CA ARG A 10 -20.70 -15.71 1.76
C ARG A 10 -20.25 -14.62 0.78
N LEU A 11 -18.99 -14.20 0.92
CA LEU A 11 -18.39 -13.16 0.06
C LEU A 11 -18.40 -13.62 -1.40
N SER A 12 -18.74 -12.70 -2.31
CA SER A 12 -18.65 -12.93 -3.76
C SER A 12 -17.20 -13.16 -4.18
N GLY A 13 -16.99 -13.80 -5.35
CA GLY A 13 -15.65 -14.01 -5.89
C GLY A 13 -14.86 -12.69 -6.00
N LEU A 14 -15.52 -11.64 -6.48
CA LEU A 14 -14.91 -10.32 -6.61
C LEU A 14 -14.55 -9.69 -5.25
N GLN A 15 -15.43 -9.81 -4.25
CA GLN A 15 -15.14 -9.32 -2.90
C GLN A 15 -13.95 -10.05 -2.27
N ARG A 16 -13.85 -11.37 -2.47
CA ARG A 16 -12.68 -12.16 -2.04
C ARG A 16 -11.41 -11.67 -2.70
N ASP A 17 -11.45 -11.42 -4.00
CA ASP A 17 -10.31 -10.92 -4.77
C ASP A 17 -9.84 -9.54 -4.30
N VAL A 18 -10.76 -8.60 -4.05
CA VAL A 18 -10.43 -7.28 -3.47
C VAL A 18 -9.74 -7.44 -2.12
N LEU A 19 -10.31 -8.25 -1.23
CA LEU A 19 -9.74 -8.45 0.11
C LEU A 19 -8.39 -9.18 0.07
N ALA A 20 -8.24 -10.17 -0.81
CA ALA A 20 -6.98 -10.88 -0.99
C ALA A 20 -5.89 -9.94 -1.51
N LEU A 21 -6.23 -9.07 -2.46
CA LEU A 21 -5.32 -8.06 -2.99
C LEU A 21 -4.90 -7.05 -1.92
N TYR A 22 -5.87 -6.47 -1.19
CA TYR A 22 -5.63 -5.53 -0.10
C TYR A 22 -4.67 -6.11 0.94
N ARG A 23 -4.96 -7.31 1.44
CA ARG A 23 -4.11 -8.00 2.43
C ARG A 23 -2.72 -8.30 1.90
N SER A 24 -2.58 -8.59 0.61
CA SER A 24 -1.28 -8.88 0.00
C SER A 24 -0.42 -7.63 -0.11
N ILE A 25 -1.00 -6.52 -0.55
CA ILE A 25 -0.32 -5.22 -0.63
C ILE A 25 0.12 -4.76 0.76
N LEU A 26 -0.75 -4.83 1.78
CA LEU A 26 -0.37 -4.45 3.13
C LEU A 26 0.78 -5.29 3.69
N ARG A 27 0.77 -6.61 3.46
CA ARG A 27 1.86 -7.50 3.91
C ARG A 27 3.20 -7.18 3.24
N GLU A 28 3.19 -6.82 1.96
CA GLU A 28 4.42 -6.39 1.27
C GLU A 28 4.87 -5.00 1.74
N ALA A 29 3.94 -4.06 1.91
CA ALA A 29 4.21 -2.72 2.40
C ALA A 29 4.83 -2.73 3.80
N ILE A 30 4.27 -3.52 4.73
CA ILE A 30 4.83 -3.70 6.09
C ILE A 30 6.23 -4.31 6.02
N ARG A 31 6.46 -5.29 5.15
CA ARG A 31 7.80 -5.87 4.96
C ARG A 31 8.81 -4.84 4.45
N LYS A 32 8.40 -3.93 3.58
CA LYS A 32 9.27 -2.83 3.12
C LYS A 32 9.52 -1.78 4.18
N ASP A 33 8.48 -1.37 4.91
CA ASP A 33 8.64 -0.41 6.00
C ASP A 33 9.54 -0.97 7.10
N ARG A 34 9.39 -2.25 7.46
CA ARG A 34 10.29 -2.93 8.39
C ARG A 34 11.72 -3.00 7.86
N ARG A 35 11.91 -3.30 6.57
CA ARG A 35 13.24 -3.28 5.95
C ARG A 35 13.88 -1.90 6.04
N ARG A 36 13.14 -0.84 5.72
CA ARG A 36 13.61 0.55 5.85
C ARG A 36 13.96 0.89 7.30
N ALA A 37 13.11 0.53 8.26
CA ALA A 37 13.36 0.75 9.68
C ALA A 37 14.54 -0.07 10.22
N SER A 38 14.84 -1.23 9.64
CA SER A 38 15.99 -2.06 10.01
C SER A 38 17.31 -1.63 9.37
N LEU A 39 17.28 -0.75 8.35
CA LEU A 39 18.51 -0.14 7.86
C LEU A 39 19.03 0.79 8.96
N PRO A 40 20.26 0.60 9.46
CA PRO A 40 20.78 1.47 10.50
C PRO A 40 20.83 2.90 9.95
N SER A 41 20.32 3.84 10.75
CA SER A 41 20.40 5.30 10.57
C SER A 41 21.85 5.85 10.50
N ALA A 42 22.84 4.98 10.29
CA ALA A 42 24.28 5.20 10.36
C ALA A 42 24.98 5.16 9.00
N ALA A 43 24.27 5.29 7.88
CA ALA A 43 24.86 5.84 6.66
C ALA A 43 24.79 7.37 6.69
N ILE A 44 25.27 7.97 7.79
CA ILE A 44 25.86 9.29 7.73
C ILE A 44 27.14 9.08 6.91
N SER A 45 27.01 9.22 5.60
CA SER A 45 28.17 9.44 4.74
C SER A 45 28.53 10.91 4.92
N PRO A 46 29.63 11.28 5.61
CA PRO A 46 30.09 12.64 5.55
C PRO A 46 30.74 12.79 4.18
N ARG A 47 30.14 13.66 3.36
CA ARG A 47 30.73 14.44 2.26
C ARG A 47 30.25 14.09 0.85
N SER A 48 29.63 15.14 0.30
CA SER A 48 29.67 15.61 -1.09
C SER A 48 28.99 14.76 -2.17
N HIS A 49 27.66 14.79 -2.19
CA HIS A 49 26.94 14.93 -3.45
C HIS A 49 25.60 15.66 -3.22
N LEU A 50 25.64 16.99 -3.32
CA LEU A 50 24.53 17.95 -3.48
C LEU A 50 23.10 17.41 -3.18
N GLN A 51 22.69 17.51 -1.91
CA GLN A 51 21.33 17.24 -1.46
C GLN A 51 20.49 18.53 -1.45
N VAL A 52 20.55 19.30 -2.53
CA VAL A 52 19.78 20.56 -2.68
C VAL A 52 18.28 20.29 -2.85
N GLY A 53 17.89 19.06 -3.25
CA GLY A 53 16.48 18.68 -3.45
C GLY A 53 15.71 18.29 -2.19
N GLN A 54 16.36 18.15 -1.02
CA GLN A 54 15.71 17.54 0.15
C GLN A 54 15.21 18.55 1.19
N MET A 55 15.45 19.84 0.98
CA MET A 55 15.03 20.90 1.92
C MET A 55 13.65 21.51 1.63
N LEU A 56 12.97 21.09 0.54
CA LEU A 56 11.65 21.63 0.16
C LEU A 56 10.47 20.69 0.49
N SER A 57 10.73 19.55 1.15
CA SER A 57 9.66 18.67 1.64
C SER A 57 9.31 19.03 3.08
N SER A 58 8.52 20.08 3.18
CA SER A 58 7.83 20.58 4.37
C SER A 58 7.28 19.46 5.25
N SER A 59 7.66 19.46 6.53
CA SER A 59 6.86 19.07 7.69
C SER A 59 5.77 17.99 7.49
N GLY A 60 6.14 16.79 7.06
CA GLY A 60 5.22 15.66 7.00
C GLY A 60 6.02 14.40 7.24
N GLY A 61 5.92 13.83 8.45
CA GLY A 61 6.65 12.62 8.82
C GLY A 61 6.55 11.58 7.70
N GLU A 62 7.68 10.96 7.34
CA GLU A 62 7.80 10.01 6.24
C GLU A 62 6.60 9.06 6.24
N ARG A 63 5.65 9.29 5.30
CA ARG A 63 4.44 8.47 5.27
C ARG A 63 4.86 7.05 4.92
N SER A 64 4.71 6.15 5.88
CA SER A 64 4.98 4.72 5.74
C SER A 64 4.26 4.18 4.49
N THR A 65 4.93 3.27 3.76
CA THR A 65 4.39 2.59 2.57
C THR A 65 3.02 1.96 2.88
N THR A 66 2.86 1.47 4.11
CA THR A 66 1.64 0.88 4.63
C THR A 66 0.51 1.91 4.80
N ALA A 67 0.82 3.10 5.31
CA ALA A 67 -0.16 4.18 5.45
C ALA A 67 -0.67 4.63 4.06
N PHE A 68 0.25 4.85 3.11
CA PHE A 68 -0.10 5.19 1.74
C PHE A 68 -1.02 4.15 1.09
N ALA A 69 -0.69 2.86 1.22
CA ALA A 69 -1.51 1.79 0.66
C ALA A 69 -2.93 1.78 1.25
N ARG A 70 -3.08 2.01 2.56
CA ARG A 70 -4.41 2.08 3.20
C ARG A 70 -5.23 3.25 2.67
N ASP A 71 -4.64 4.44 2.60
CA ASP A 71 -5.33 5.65 2.17
C ASP A 71 -5.74 5.55 0.70
N GLN A 72 -4.85 5.00 -0.14
CA GLN A 72 -5.16 4.72 -1.55
C GLN A 72 -6.36 3.78 -1.69
N PHE A 73 -6.38 2.66 -0.96
CA PHE A 73 -7.48 1.71 -1.01
C PHE A 73 -8.79 2.32 -0.52
N ARG A 74 -8.76 3.13 0.55
CA ARG A 74 -9.96 3.79 1.08
C ARG A 74 -10.51 4.79 0.07
N ARG A 75 -9.65 5.57 -0.57
CA ARG A 75 -10.06 6.53 -1.60
C ARG A 75 -10.67 5.83 -2.81
N GLU A 76 -10.00 4.84 -3.38
CA GLU A 76 -10.53 4.10 -4.53
C GLU A 76 -11.83 3.36 -4.20
N ALA A 77 -11.97 2.84 -2.97
CA ALA A 77 -13.21 2.22 -2.51
C ALA A 77 -14.37 3.22 -2.34
N SER A 78 -14.08 4.49 -2.02
CA SER A 78 -15.09 5.54 -1.96
C SER A 78 -15.55 6.03 -3.34
N GLU A 79 -14.67 5.98 -4.33
CA GLU A 79 -14.96 6.37 -5.72
C GLU A 79 -15.69 5.26 -6.49
N ALA A 80 -15.42 3.99 -6.19
CA ALA A 80 -15.99 2.85 -6.89
C ALA A 80 -17.43 2.53 -6.41
N LYS A 81 -18.39 2.53 -7.33
CA LYS A 81 -19.75 2.03 -7.04
C LYS A 81 -19.73 0.52 -6.88
N ARG A 82 -20.47 0.00 -5.89
CA ARG A 82 -20.56 -1.45 -5.59
C ARG A 82 -21.10 -2.29 -6.75
N SER A 83 -21.91 -1.69 -7.63
CA SER A 83 -22.49 -2.32 -8.81
C SER A 83 -21.59 -2.24 -10.04
N ASP A 84 -20.53 -1.43 -10.03
CA ASP A 84 -19.64 -1.26 -11.17
C ASP A 84 -18.54 -2.33 -11.16
N PHE A 85 -18.95 -3.55 -11.52
CA PHE A 85 -18.07 -4.71 -11.53
C PHE A 85 -16.88 -4.54 -12.47
N LYS A 86 -17.06 -3.86 -13.61
CA LYS A 86 -15.99 -3.62 -14.59
C LYS A 86 -14.90 -2.71 -14.02
N THR A 87 -15.30 -1.64 -13.35
CA THR A 87 -14.34 -0.74 -12.67
C THR A 87 -13.63 -1.47 -11.53
N ILE A 88 -14.35 -2.23 -10.71
CA ILE A 88 -13.74 -3.00 -9.61
C ILE A 88 -12.74 -4.02 -10.16
N GLU A 89 -13.08 -4.76 -11.21
CA GLU A 89 -12.19 -5.74 -11.84
C GLU A 89 -10.94 -5.07 -12.44
N TYR A 90 -11.11 -3.93 -13.13
CA TYR A 90 -9.98 -3.14 -13.61
C TYR A 90 -9.04 -2.73 -12.48
N LYS A 91 -9.60 -2.22 -11.37
CA LYS A 91 -8.81 -1.80 -10.20
C LYS A 91 -8.10 -2.99 -9.54
N ILE A 92 -8.73 -4.17 -9.46
CA ILE A 92 -8.07 -5.39 -8.98
C ILE A 92 -6.88 -5.74 -9.89
N ARG A 93 -7.05 -5.72 -11.21
CA ARG A 93 -5.96 -6.00 -12.16
C ARG A 93 -4.84 -4.97 -12.06
N LYS A 94 -5.16 -3.67 -11.97
CA LYS A 94 -4.20 -2.58 -11.76
C LYS A 94 -3.41 -2.79 -10.45
N GLY A 95 -4.10 -3.08 -9.35
CA GLY A 95 -3.47 -3.32 -8.06
C GLY A 95 -2.62 -4.59 -8.03
N ARG A 96 -3.01 -5.66 -8.75
CA ARG A 96 -2.17 -6.86 -8.92
C ARG A 96 -0.84 -6.52 -9.61
N LYS A 97 -0.84 -5.65 -10.63
CA LYS A 97 0.39 -5.15 -11.25
C LYS A 97 1.23 -4.33 -10.27
N GLN A 98 0.61 -3.44 -9.49
CA GLN A 98 1.32 -2.66 -8.46
C GLN A 98 1.94 -3.56 -7.39
N LEU A 99 1.24 -4.62 -6.96
CA LEU A 99 1.77 -5.62 -6.03
C LEU A 99 2.97 -6.37 -6.61
N GLN A 100 2.94 -6.72 -7.90
CA GLN A 100 4.07 -7.36 -8.56
C GLN A 100 5.29 -6.44 -8.59
N LEU A 101 5.10 -5.16 -8.93
CA LEU A 101 6.16 -4.15 -8.87
C LEU A 101 6.70 -3.98 -7.45
N LEU A 102 5.83 -3.96 -6.44
CA LEU A 102 6.23 -3.85 -5.05
C LEU A 102 7.08 -5.05 -4.59
N LYS A 103 6.84 -6.24 -5.13
CA LYS A 103 7.65 -7.42 -4.82
C LYS A 103 9.05 -7.37 -5.43
N MET A 104 9.25 -6.56 -6.48
CA MET A 104 10.56 -6.41 -7.09
C MET A 104 11.53 -5.69 -6.10
N PRO A 105 12.77 -6.18 -5.98
CA PRO A 105 13.79 -5.49 -5.18
C PRO A 105 14.11 -4.12 -5.79
N GLY A 106 14.36 -3.10 -4.96
CA GLY A 106 14.72 -1.76 -5.42
C GLY A 106 13.55 -0.85 -5.86
N VAL A 107 12.30 -1.35 -5.94
CA VAL A 107 11.13 -0.51 -6.28
C VAL A 107 10.39 -0.10 -5.02
N ASP A 108 10.44 1.18 -4.67
CA ASP A 108 9.59 1.74 -3.63
C ASP A 108 8.24 2.17 -4.21
N LEU A 109 7.15 2.16 -3.42
CA LEU A 109 5.85 2.73 -3.87
C LEU A 109 6.03 4.24 -4.01
N VAL A 110 6.60 4.68 -5.12
CA VAL A 110 6.48 6.07 -5.56
C VAL A 110 5.06 6.20 -6.06
N GLY A 111 4.25 6.96 -5.32
CA GLY A 111 2.90 7.32 -5.69
C GLY A 111 2.92 8.15 -6.97
N GLY A 112 3.01 7.48 -8.12
CA GLY A 112 2.62 8.06 -9.40
C GLY A 112 1.11 8.25 -9.37
N ALA A 113 0.70 9.52 -9.26
CA ALA A 113 -0.68 9.99 -9.34
C ALA A 113 -1.36 9.49 -10.63
#